data_AF-A0A7J6WT32-F1
#
_entry.id   AF-A0A7J6WT32-F1
#
_cell.length_a   1.000
_cell.length_b   1.000
_cell.length_c   1.000
_cell.angle_alpha   90.00
_cell.angle_beta   90.00
_cell.angle_gamma   90.00
#
_symmetry.space_group_name_H-M   'P 1'
#
loop_
_entity.id
_entity.type
_entity.pdbx_description
1 polymer ?
#
loop_
_entity_poly.entity_id
_entity_poly.type
_entity_poly.pdbx_seq_one_letter_code
_entity_poly.pdbx_strand_id
1 'polypeptide(L)' 'MQVLDKDGNLVPNLYCIGDANGKMMLAHAASAQGISVVEQVCGKDHVLNHLSIPAACFTHPEISMLPD' A
#
# COMPACT_ATOMS: atom_id res chain seq x y z
N MET A 1 -0.50 -4.66 -5.50
CA MET A 1 -1.71 -4.77 -4.63
C MET A 1 -2.73 -5.77 -5.20
N GLN A 2 -2.52 -6.31 -6.40
CA GLN A 2 -3.31 -7.43 -6.92
C GLN A 2 -3.11 -8.67 -6.05
N VAL A 3 -4.19 -9.42 -5.85
CA VAL A 3 -4.19 -10.65 -5.06
C VAL A 3 -3.59 -11.79 -5.89
N LEU A 4 -2.81 -12.65 -5.24
CA LEU A 4 -2.31 -13.89 -5.81
C LEU A 4 -3.15 -15.06 -5.31
N ASP A 5 -3.38 -16.05 -6.18
CA ASP A 5 -3.93 -17.34 -5.77
C ASP A 5 -2.86 -18.20 -5.07
N LYS A 6 -3.26 -19.39 -4.64
CA LYS A 6 -2.37 -20.35 -3.96
C LYS A 6 -1.17 -20.81 -4.80
N ASP A 7 -1.26 -20.68 -6.12
CA ASP A 7 -0.26 -21.14 -7.09
C ASP A 7 0.63 -19.95 -7.56
N GLY A 8 0.38 -18.75 -7.04
CA GLY A 8 1.15 -17.53 -7.32
C GLY A 8 0.67 -16.75 -8.55
N ASN A 9 -0.49 -17.10 -9.12
CA ASN A 9 -1.05 -16.37 -10.27
C ASN A 9 -1.89 -15.18 -9.81
N LEU A 10 -1.91 -14.11 -10.62
CA LEU A 10 -2.77 -12.96 -10.38
C LEU A 10 -4.25 -13.36 -10.48
N VAL A 11 -5.03 -13.02 -9.45
CA VAL A 11 -6.49 -13.15 -9.48
C VAL A 11 -7.08 -11.94 -10.21
N PRO A 12 -7.78 -12.12 -11.35
CA PRO A 12 -8.32 -11.02 -12.13
C PRO A 12 -9.30 -10.17 -11.32
N ASN A 13 -9.19 -8.84 -11.45
CA ASN A 13 -10.07 -7.86 -10.84
C ASN A 13 -10.16 -7.92 -9.29
N LEU A 14 -9.20 -8.59 -8.63
CA LEU A 14 -9.15 -8.68 -7.18
C LEU A 14 -7.91 -7.98 -6.62
N TYR A 15 -8.15 -7.06 -5.69
CA TYR A 15 -7.13 -6.22 -5.08
C TYR A 15 -7.28 -6.21 -3.56
N CYS A 16 -6.17 -6.09 -2.84
CA CYS A 16 -6.16 -5.96 -1.39
C CYS A 16 -5.27 -4.78 -0.97
N ILE A 17 -5.87 -3.82 -0.25
CA ILE A 17 -5.23 -2.57 0.18
C ILE A 17 -5.35 -2.38 1.70
N GLY A 18 -4.56 -1.45 2.22
CA GLY A 18 -4.54 -1.09 3.63
C GLY A 18 -4.18 -2.25 4.53
N ASP A 19 -4.68 -2.18 5.76
CA ASP A 19 -4.32 -3.12 6.83
C ASP A 19 -4.61 -4.58 6.46
N ALA A 20 -5.59 -4.84 5.59
CA ALA A 20 -5.95 -6.17 5.14
C ALA A 20 -4.83 -6.89 4.33
N ASN A 21 -3.90 -6.15 3.73
CA ASN A 21 -2.76 -6.76 3.03
C ASN A 21 -1.51 -6.92 3.90
N GLY A 22 -1.52 -6.40 5.12
CA GLY A 22 -0.44 -6.53 6.11
C GLY A 22 0.89 -5.87 5.74
N LYS A 23 0.97 -5.09 4.65
CA LYS A 23 2.24 -4.47 4.21
C LYS A 23 2.65 -3.29 5.09
N MET A 24 1.71 -2.36 5.33
CA MET A 24 1.90 -1.19 6.19
C MET A 24 0.55 -0.80 6.78
N MET A 25 0.41 -0.94 8.10
CA MET A 25 -0.81 -0.63 8.84
C MET A 25 -0.84 0.86 9.23
N LEU A 26 -0.88 1.72 8.20
CA LEU A 26 -0.86 3.17 8.32
C LEU A 26 -1.94 3.78 7.42
N ALA A 27 -2.70 4.74 7.94
CA ALA A 27 -3.85 5.31 7.23
C ALA A 27 -3.47 5.95 5.87
N HIS A 28 -2.35 6.67 5.82
CA HIS A 28 -1.85 7.27 4.58
C HIS A 28 -1.31 6.23 3.60
N ALA A 29 -0.76 5.11 4.08
CA ALA A 29 -0.37 3.99 3.24
C ALA A 29 -1.61 3.35 2.58
N ALA A 30 -2.66 3.07 3.35
CA ALA A 30 -3.92 2.53 2.83
C ALA A 30 -4.54 3.46 1.77
N SER A 31 -4.54 4.77 2.04
CA SER A 31 -5.08 5.78 1.13
C SER A 31 -4.29 5.84 -0.20
N ALA A 32 -2.96 5.88 -0.13
CA ALA A 32 -2.10 5.90 -1.31
C ALA A 32 -2.22 4.61 -2.15
N GLN A 33 -2.36 3.46 -1.48
CA GLN A 33 -2.61 2.18 -2.15
C GLN A 33 -3.95 2.19 -2.90
N GLY A 34 -5.01 2.74 -2.29
CA GLY A 34 -6.32 2.89 -2.94
C GLY A 34 -6.25 3.74 -4.20
N ILE A 35 -5.57 4.89 -4.14
CA ILE A 35 -5.36 5.76 -5.31
C ILE A 35 -4.64 5.00 -6.43
N SER A 36 -3.51 4.35 -6.11
CA SER A 36 -2.72 3.60 -7.10
C SER A 36 -3.52 2.46 -7.73
N VAL A 37 -4.32 1.71 -6.94
CA VAL A 37 -5.19 0.66 -7.48
C VAL A 37 -6.25 1.22 -8.43
N VAL A 38 -6.96 2.29 -8.04
CA VAL A 38 -8.01 2.88 -8.89
C VAL A 38 -7.41 3.41 -10.20
N GLU A 39 -6.24 4.05 -10.14
CA GLU A 39 -5.57 4.53 -11.35
C GLU A 39 -5.16 3.40 -12.29
N GLN A 40 -4.63 2.30 -11.75
CA GLN A 40 -4.32 1.09 -12.53
C GLN A 40 -5.57 0.48 -13.16
N VAL A 41 -6.67 0.38 -12.41
CA VAL A 41 -7.96 -0.12 -12.92
C VAL A 41 -8.50 0.76 -14.05
N CYS A 42 -8.25 2.07 -13.99
CA CYS A 42 -8.58 3.02 -15.06
C CYS A 42 -7.56 3.08 -16.21
N GLY A 43 -6.58 2.17 -16.25
CA GLY A 43 -5.60 2.07 -17.34
C GLY A 43 -4.44 3.06 -17.26
N LYS A 44 -4.23 3.72 -16.12
CA LYS A 44 -3.06 4.56 -15.88
C LYS A 44 -1.91 3.74 -15.29
N ASP A 45 -0.69 4.06 -15.71
CA ASP A 45 0.51 3.51 -15.08
C ASP A 45 0.85 4.28 -13.81
N HIS A 46 0.42 3.76 -12.66
CA HIS A 46 0.80 4.28 -11.36
C HIS A 46 1.12 3.14 -10.41
N VAL A 47 2.41 3.02 -10.07
CA VAL A 47 2.91 2.08 -9.07
C VAL A 47 3.35 2.88 -7.84
N LEU A 48 2.68 2.63 -6.72
CA LEU A 48 3.06 3.23 -5.43
C LEU A 48 4.46 2.77 -5.01
N ASN A 49 5.34 3.71 -4.67
CA ASN A 49 6.61 3.43 -4.03
C ASN A 49 6.45 3.32 -2.51
N HIS A 50 6.45 2.09 -2.00
CA HIS A 50 6.33 1.84 -0.55
C HIS A 50 7.53 2.34 0.26
N LEU A 51 8.71 2.53 -0.36
CA LEU A 51 9.90 3.11 0.31
C LEU A 51 9.74 4.59 0.65
N SER A 52 8.75 5.26 0.05
CA SER A 52 8.46 6.67 0.31
C SER A 52 7.33 6.90 1.32
N ILE A 53 6.87 5.84 2.01
CA ILE A 53 5.80 5.95 3.00
C ILE A 53 6.42 6.18 4.39
N PRO A 54 6.18 7.35 5.03
CA PRO A 54 6.74 7.63 6.35
C PRO A 54 6.02 6.86 7.46
N ALA A 55 6.71 6.57 8.54
CA ALA A 55 6.13 6.18 9.81
C ALA A 55 6.40 7.28 10.86
N ALA A 56 5.44 7.50 11.75
CA ALA A 56 5.55 8.48 12.83
C ALA A 56 4.98 7.92 14.13
N CYS A 57 5.67 8.19 15.24
CA CYS A 57 5.22 7.92 16.59
C CYS A 57 5.07 9.24 17.34
N PHE A 58 3.84 9.57 17.72
CA PHE A 58 3.48 10.83 18.40
C PHE A 58 3.70 10.75 19.92
N THR A 59 4.89 10.32 20.32
CA THR A 59 5.37 10.34 21.71
C THR A 59 6.00 11.68 22.07
N HIS A 60 6.59 11.80 23.28
CA HIS A 60 7.39 12.95 23.66
C HIS A 60 8.81 12.50 24.11
N PRO A 61 9.86 12.70 23.30
CA PRO A 61 9.86 13.35 21.98
C PRO A 61 9.16 12.51 20.90
N GLU A 62 8.80 13.15 19.79
CA GLU A 62 8.29 12.48 18.59
C GLU A 62 9.42 11.75 17.85
N ILE A 63 9.06 10.72 17.08
CA ILE A 63 9.99 9.94 16.25
C ILE A 63 9.36 9.73 14.88
N SER A 64 10.13 9.94 13.80
CA SER A 64 9.73 9.67 12.42
C SER A 64 10.82 8.94 11.64
N MET A 65 10.44 8.08 10.70
CA MET A 65 11.37 7.34 9.83
C MET A 65 10.79 7.07 8.45
N LEU A 66 11.67 6.79 7.48
CA LEU A 66 11.32 6.14 6.22
C LEU A 66 11.83 4.69 6.25
N PRO A 67 11.12 3.74 5.61
CA PRO A 67 11.59 2.37 5.45
C PRO A 67 12.78 2.30 4.48
N ASP A 68 13.73 1.40 4.77
CA ASP A 68 14.87 1.08 3.91
C ASP A 68 14.48 0.24 2.67
#